data_AF-A0A7C7YP43-F1
#
_entry.id   AF-A0A7C7YP43-F1
#
_cell.length_a   1.000
_cell.length_b   1.000
_cell.length_c   1.000
_cell.angle_alpha   90.00
_cell.angle_beta   90.00
_cell.angle_gamma   90.00
#
_symmetry.space_group_name_H-M   'P 1'
#
loop_
_entity.id
_entity.type
_entity.pdbx_description
1 polymer ?
#
loop_
_entity_poly.entity_id
_entity_poly.type
_entity_poly.pdbx_seq_one_letter_code
_entity_poly.pdbx_strand_id
1 'polypeptide(L)' 'MARKSFLLRIDERLHAELRRWADDDLRSINAQIEFLLRKALLKQRGRDPLSAEEPPAAGGPAEE' A
#
# COMPACT_ATOMS: atom_id res chain seq x y z
N MET A 1 -4.44 -0.64 11.96
CA MET A 1 -3.67 0.01 10.88
C MET A 1 -4.52 1.09 10.23
N ALA A 2 -4.19 2.36 10.43
CA ALA A 2 -4.85 3.46 9.73
C ALA A 2 -4.42 3.46 8.26
N ARG A 3 -5.37 3.53 7.32
CA ARG A 3 -5.07 3.69 5.88
C ARG A 3 -5.13 5.16 5.51
N LYS A 4 -4.09 5.66 4.84
CA LYS A 4 -4.06 7.03 4.32
C LYS A 4 -4.64 7.07 2.91
N SER A 5 -5.73 7.81 2.72
CA SER A 5 -6.25 8.12 1.39
C SER A 5 -5.41 9.23 0.74
N PHE A 6 -5.09 9.09 -0.54
CA PHE A 6 -4.40 10.10 -1.32
C PHE A 6 -4.86 10.08 -2.77
N LEU A 7 -4.82 11.24 -3.43
CA LEU A 7 -5.11 11.35 -4.85
C LEU A 7 -3.84 11.04 -5.65
N LEU A 8 -3.92 10.02 -6.51
CA LEU A 8 -2.85 9.64 -7.43
C LEU A 8 -3.22 10.11 -8.84
N ARG A 9 -2.34 10.89 -9.47
CA ARG A 9 -2.41 11.15 -10.91
C ARG A 9 -1.61 10.06 -11.63
N ILE A 10 -2.26 9.35 -12.53
CA ILE A 10 -1.75 8.16 -13.21
C ILE A 10 -2.29 8.18 -14.64
N ASP A 11 -1.49 7.69 -15.59
CA ASP A 11 -1.91 7.47 -16.96
C ASP A 11 -3.12 6.52 -17.03
N GLU A 12 -4.12 6.86 -17.84
CA GLU A 12 -5.37 6.10 -17.92
C GLU A 12 -5.16 4.66 -18.42
N ARG A 13 -4.26 4.45 -19.39
CA ARG A 13 -3.97 3.13 -19.93
C ARG A 13 -3.27 2.27 -18.88
N LEU A 14 -2.32 2.86 -18.14
CA LEU A 14 -1.69 2.17 -17.02
C LEU A 14 -2.71 1.76 -15.95
N HIS A 15 -3.66 2.64 -15.61
CA HIS A 15 -4.71 2.32 -14.65
C HIS A 15 -5.60 1.16 -15.14
N ALA A 16 -5.93 1.12 -16.43
CA ALA A 16 -6.72 0.05 -17.02
C ALA A 16 -6.00 -1.30 -16.95
N GLU A 17 -4.71 -1.36 -17.29
CA GLU A 17 -3.91 -2.58 -17.20
C GLU A 17 -3.77 -3.07 -15.74
N LEU A 18 -3.54 -2.15 -14.80
CA LEU A 18 -3.49 -2.49 -13.37
C LEU A 18 -4.83 -3.02 -12.85
N ARG A 19 -5.95 -2.47 -13.33
CA ARG A 19 -7.28 -2.97 -12.97
C ARG A 19 -7.51 -4.38 -13.50
N ARG A 20 -7.22 -4.62 -14.77
CA ARG A 20 -7.35 -5.96 -15.38
C ARG A 20 -6.52 -7.00 -14.63
N TRP A 21 -5.27 -6.67 -14.31
CA TRP A 21 -4.43 -7.57 -13.51
C TRP A 21 -4.99 -7.79 -12.10
N ALA A 22 -5.50 -6.75 -11.45
CA ALA A 22 -6.15 -6.91 -10.15
C ALA A 22 -7.37 -7.85 -10.23
N ASP A 23 -8.18 -7.74 -11.29
CA ASP A 23 -9.34 -8.60 -11.52
C ASP A 23 -8.93 -10.07 -11.77
N ASP A 24 -7.85 -10.30 -12.55
CA ASP A 24 -7.28 -11.62 -12.79
C ASP A 24 -6.78 -12.28 -11.48
N ASP A 25 -6.26 -11.48 -10.55
CA ASP A 25 -5.80 -11.92 -9.21
C ASP A 25 -6.92 -11.90 -8.15
N LEU A 26 -8.19 -11.69 -8.54
CA LEU A 26 -9.37 -11.56 -7.65
C LEU A 26 -9.16 -10.56 -6.51
N ARG A 27 -8.52 -9.43 -6.81
CA ARG A 27 -8.10 -8.40 -5.86
C ARG A 27 -8.68 -7.04 -6.23
N SER A 28 -8.92 -6.19 -5.23
CA SER A 28 -9.20 -4.78 -5.51
C SER A 28 -7.99 -4.06 -6.10
N ILE A 29 -8.24 -3.08 -6.97
CA ILE A 29 -7.17 -2.27 -7.57
C ILE A 29 -6.28 -1.58 -6.52
N ASN A 30 -6.86 -1.12 -5.40
CA ASN A 30 -6.10 -0.46 -4.34
C ASN A 30 -5.13 -1.45 -3.67
N ALA A 31 -5.58 -2.68 -3.41
CA ALA A 31 -4.73 -3.71 -2.86
C ALA A 31 -3.65 -4.18 -3.86
N GLN A 32 -3.93 -4.14 -5.18
CA GLN A 32 -2.93 -4.42 -6.21
C GLN A 32 -1.85 -3.34 -6.26
N ILE A 33 -2.25 -2.06 -6.24
CA ILE A 33 -1.32 -0.93 -6.18
C ILE A 33 -0.45 -1.03 -4.93
N GLU A 34 -1.04 -1.30 -3.76
CA GLU A 34 -0.30 -1.46 -2.52
C GLU A 34 0.72 -2.60 -2.60
N PHE A 35 0.33 -3.76 -3.13
CA PHE A 35 1.23 -4.89 -3.34
C PHE A 35 2.43 -4.54 -4.22
N LEU A 36 2.18 -3.84 -5.34
CA LEU A 36 3.24 -3.42 -6.26
C LEU A 36 4.19 -2.42 -5.61
N LEU A 37 3.67 -1.45 -4.85
CA LEU A 37 4.49 -0.47 -4.13
C LEU A 37 5.36 -1.15 -3.06
N ARG A 38 4.79 -2.10 -2.29
CA ARG A 38 5.53 -2.90 -1.30
C ARG A 38 6.65 -3.70 -1.96
N LYS A 39 6.34 -4.39 -3.07
CA LYS A 39 7.31 -5.16 -3.85
C LYS A 39 8.43 -4.27 -4.41
N ALA A 40 8.09 -3.09 -4.91
CA ALA A 40 9.06 -2.11 -5.41
C ALA A 40 9.99 -1.60 -4.28
N LEU A 41 9.43 -1.26 -3.12
CA LEU A 41 10.20 -0.83 -1.94
C LEU A 41 11.13 -1.94 -1.43
N LEU A 42 10.65 -3.17 -1.33
CA LEU A 42 11.46 -4.33 -0.96
C LEU A 42 12.61 -4.53 -1.95
N LYS A 43 12.33 -4.48 -3.25
CA LYS A 43 13.36 -4.60 -4.29
C LYS A 43 14.40 -3.47 -4.21
N GLN A 44 13.97 -2.25 -3.91
CA GLN A 44 14.85 -1.08 -3.84
C GLN A 44 15.70 -1.04 -2.56
N ARG A 45 15.13 -1.45 -1.42
CA ARG A 45 15.75 -1.31 -0.09
C ARG A 45 16.32 -2.61 0.47
N GLY A 46 16.03 -3.75 -0.16
CA GLY A 46 16.41 -5.09 0.32
C GLY A 46 15.71 -5.54 1.60
N ARG A 47 14.79 -4.74 2.16
CA ARG A 47 13.98 -5.07 3.33
C ARG A 47 12.57 -4.55 3.16
N ASP A 48 11.60 -5.27 3.72
CA ASP A 48 10.22 -4.81 3.73
C ASP A 48 10.03 -3.82 4.90
N PRO A 49 9.81 -2.53 4.63
CA PRO A 49 9.63 -1.53 5.68
C PRO A 49 8.35 -1.76 6.49
N LEU A 50 7.44 -2.61 6.02
CA LEU A 50 6.15 -2.88 6.63
C LEU A 50 6.06 -4.30 7.22
N SER A 51 7.15 -5.06 7.17
CA SER A 51 7.30 -6.33 7.92
C SER A 51 7.69 -6.09 9.40
N ALA A 52 7.93 -4.83 9.80
CA ALA A 52 8.51 -4.47 11.10
C ALA A 52 7.57 -3.69 12.05
N GLU A 53 6.26 -3.62 11.79
CA GLU A 53 5.28 -3.07 12.75
C GLU A 53 4.42 -4.23 13.27
N GLU A 54 4.63 -4.74 14.48
CA GLU A 54 4.31 -4.05 15.74
C GLU A 54 5.46 -4.02 16.78
N PRO A 55 5.71 -2.85 17.38
CA PRO A 55 5.89 -2.70 18.82
C PRO A 55 4.58 -2.16 19.46
N PRO A 56 4.37 -2.38 20.77
CA PRO A 56 3.08 -2.19 21.42
C PRO A 56 2.69 -0.73 21.47
N ALA A 57 1.38 -0.48 21.47
CA ALA A 57 0.78 0.79 21.83
C ALA A 57 1.40 1.31 23.14
N ALA A 58 2.34 2.26 23.02
CA ALA A 58 2.87 2.99 24.15
C ALA A 58 2.20 4.36 24.17
N GLY A 59 1.18 4.47 25.04
CA GLY A 59 0.82 5.69 25.77
C GLY A 59 0.22 6.83 24.94
N GLY A 60 -1.06 7.12 25.18
CA GLY A 60 -1.59 8.45 24.86
C GLY A 60 -0.86 9.55 25.64
N PRO A 61 -1.14 10.80 25.29
CA PRO A 61 -1.57 11.74 26.31
C PRO A 61 -2.98 12.25 26.02
N ALA A 62 -3.71 12.46 27.10
CA ALA A 62 -4.93 13.25 27.15
C ALA A 62 -4.62 14.69 26.73
N GLU A 63 -5.37 15.25 25.78
CA GLU A 63 -5.56 16.69 25.65
C GLU A 63 -7.01 16.96 25.18
N GLU A 64 -7.76 17.56 26.12
CA GLU A 64 -9.02 18.36 26.05
C GLU A 64 -10.20 17.96 25.15
#